data_AF-A0A8T1S4W5-F1
#
_entry.id   AF-A0A8T1S4W5-F1
#
_cell.length_a   1.000
_cell.length_b   1.000
_cell.length_c   1.000
_cell.angle_alpha   90.00
_cell.angle_beta   90.00
_cell.angle_gamma   90.00
#
_symmetry.space_group_name_H-M   'P 1'
#
loop_
_entity.id
_entity.type
_entity.pdbx_description
1 polymer ?
#
loop_
_entity_poly.entity_id
_entity_poly.type
_entity_poly.pdbx_seq_one_letter_code
_entity_poly.pdbx_strand_id
1 'polypeptide(L)'
;TFGKGTKVEIKRRENAKPSVFIFHPSADQLAGGSATVVCLVNGFYPSALDVVWKLDGVVTKTGVLTSTKQQESSDNTYSLSSTLTLTKAEYNNHNLYSCEVTHETVQGSLVKSFKRSDCSP
;
A
#
# COMPACT_ATOMS: atom_id res chain seq x y z
N THR A 1 14.65 1.31 -35.93
CA THR A 1 13.83 1.93 -34.86
C THR A 1 12.85 0.89 -34.33
N PHE A 2 12.55 0.89 -33.03
CA PHE A 2 11.57 -0.03 -32.44
C PHE A 2 10.16 0.58 -32.45
N GLY A 3 9.12 -0.26 -32.59
CA GLY A 3 7.71 0.15 -32.54
C GLY A 3 7.22 0.42 -31.11
N LYS A 4 5.98 0.91 -30.98
CA LYS A 4 5.37 1.31 -29.69
C LYS A 4 5.01 0.13 -28.77
N GLY A 5 5.05 -1.10 -29.28
CA GLY A 5 4.56 -2.30 -28.58
C GLY A 5 3.04 -2.37 -28.52
N THR A 6 2.53 -3.53 -28.11
CA THR A 6 1.10 -3.81 -27.92
C THR A 6 0.88 -4.28 -26.48
N LYS A 7 0.02 -3.59 -25.74
CA LYS A 7 -0.40 -4.05 -24.40
C LYS A 7 -1.50 -5.09 -24.55
N VAL A 8 -1.26 -6.30 -24.05
CA VAL A 8 -2.26 -7.37 -23.92
C VAL A 8 -2.58 -7.54 -22.44
N GLU A 9 -3.85 -7.66 -22.09
CA GLU A 9 -4.31 -7.82 -20.70
C GLU A 9 -5.22 -9.05 -20.61
N ILE A 10 -4.88 -9.98 -19.71
CA ILE A 10 -5.67 -11.18 -19.47
C ILE A 10 -6.75 -10.82 -18.46
N LYS A 11 -8.01 -10.99 -18.85
CA LYS A 11 -9.17 -10.64 -18.00
C LYS A 11 -9.60 -11.81 -17.14
N ARG A 12 -10.13 -11.48 -15.97
CA ARG A 12 -10.80 -12.42 -15.07
C ARG A 12 -12.31 -12.34 -15.29
N ARG A 13 -13.02 -13.45 -15.08
CA ARG A 13 -14.49 -13.48 -15.18
C ARG A 13 -15.16 -12.79 -13.99
N GLU A 14 -14.63 -13.04 -12.80
CA GLU A 14 -15.17 -12.55 -11.54
C GLU A 14 -14.22 -11.53 -10.92
N ASN A 15 -14.80 -10.54 -10.26
CA ASN A 15 -14.06 -9.55 -9.50
C ASN A 15 -13.50 -10.16 -8.21
N ALA A 16 -12.34 -9.68 -7.78
CA ALA A 16 -11.64 -10.16 -6.60
C ALA A 16 -11.38 -9.03 -5.61
N LYS A 17 -11.75 -9.27 -4.35
CA LYS A 17 -11.57 -8.31 -3.27
C LYS A 17 -10.12 -8.30 -2.78
N PRO A 18 -9.47 -7.11 -2.65
CA PRO A 18 -8.12 -7.03 -2.14
C PRO A 18 -7.99 -7.55 -0.71
N SER A 19 -6.88 -8.23 -0.45
CA SER A 19 -6.33 -8.38 0.90
C SER A 19 -5.30 -7.27 1.13
N VAL A 20 -5.41 -6.59 2.28
CA VAL A 20 -4.54 -5.46 2.62
C VAL A 20 -3.77 -5.78 3.88
N PHE A 21 -2.46 -5.56 3.85
CA PHE A 21 -1.56 -5.73 4.97
C PHE A 21 -0.75 -4.45 5.18
N ILE A 22 -0.48 -4.09 6.43
CA ILE A 22 0.34 -2.94 6.78
C ILE A 22 1.48 -3.41 7.69
N PHE A 23 2.69 -2.94 7.40
CA PHE A 23 3.90 -3.29 8.12
C PHE A 23 4.55 -2.03 8.67
N HIS A 24 4.86 -2.05 9.97
CA HIS A 24 5.58 -0.98 10.64
C HIS A 24 7.07 -1.01 10.27
N PRO A 25 7.81 0.10 10.46
CA PRO A 25 9.26 0.12 10.30
C PRO A 25 9.94 -0.88 11.23
N SER A 26 11.07 -1.45 10.83
CA SER A 26 11.87 -2.29 11.72
C SER A 26 12.61 -1.44 12.76
N ALA A 27 12.92 -2.03 13.91
CA ALA A 27 13.71 -1.37 14.95
C ALA A 27 15.08 -0.91 14.43
N ASP A 28 15.73 -1.73 13.60
CA ASP A 28 17.03 -1.39 13.00
C ASP A 28 16.95 -0.19 12.07
N GLN A 29 15.87 -0.08 11.27
CA GLN A 29 15.66 1.09 10.40
C GLN A 29 15.50 2.36 11.24
N LEU A 30 14.70 2.27 12.31
CA LEU A 30 14.50 3.37 13.25
C LEU A 30 15.80 3.74 13.99
N ALA A 31 16.65 2.77 14.31
CA ALA A 31 17.98 3.03 14.88
C ALA A 31 18.87 3.81 13.87
N GLY A 32 18.74 3.49 12.58
CA GLY A 32 19.40 4.21 11.48
C GLY A 32 18.82 5.59 11.12
N GLY A 33 17.79 6.06 11.82
CA GLY A 33 17.26 7.43 11.67
C GLY A 33 16.18 7.62 10.59
N SER A 34 15.71 6.55 9.95
CA SER A 34 14.63 6.58 8.97
C SER A 34 13.48 5.66 9.37
N ALA A 35 12.31 5.85 8.76
CA ALA A 35 11.15 5.01 8.98
C ALA A 35 10.42 4.80 7.65
N THR A 36 10.18 3.54 7.27
CA THR A 36 9.34 3.22 6.12
C THR A 36 8.20 2.33 6.56
N VAL A 37 6.98 2.81 6.34
CA VAL A 37 5.76 2.04 6.49
C VAL A 37 5.39 1.43 5.15
N VAL A 38 4.97 0.17 5.13
CA VAL A 38 4.61 -0.53 3.88
C VAL A 38 3.15 -0.98 3.94
N CYS A 39 2.40 -0.71 2.88
CA CYS A 39 1.06 -1.24 2.63
C CYS A 39 1.12 -2.18 1.42
N LEU A 40 0.85 -3.46 1.65
CA LEU A 40 0.75 -4.47 0.60
C LEU A 40 -0.73 -4.70 0.27
N VAL A 41 -1.08 -4.54 -1.01
CA VAL A 41 -2.41 -4.81 -1.55
C VAL A 41 -2.31 -5.98 -2.51
N ASN A 42 -2.96 -7.09 -2.18
CA ASN A 42 -2.80 -8.35 -2.90
C ASN A 42 -4.14 -8.94 -3.35
N GLY A 43 -4.13 -9.67 -4.47
CA GLY A 43 -5.26 -10.51 -4.89
C GLY A 43 -6.48 -9.75 -5.42
N PHE A 44 -6.31 -8.54 -5.96
CA PHE A 44 -7.44 -7.72 -6.42
C PHE A 44 -7.69 -7.79 -7.93
N TYR A 45 -8.94 -7.64 -8.33
CA TYR A 45 -9.35 -7.49 -9.72
C TYR A 45 -10.72 -6.79 -9.77
N PRO A 46 -10.94 -5.80 -10.65
CA PRO A 46 -10.07 -5.29 -11.72
C PRO A 46 -8.85 -4.48 -11.25
N SER A 47 -8.02 -4.01 -12.19
CA SER A 47 -6.76 -3.31 -11.86
C SER A 47 -6.94 -1.89 -11.31
N ALA A 48 -8.14 -1.32 -11.38
CA ALA A 48 -8.43 0.02 -10.89
C ALA A 48 -8.61 0.02 -9.35
N LEU A 49 -7.73 0.74 -8.66
CA LEU A 49 -7.70 0.83 -7.20
C LEU A 49 -6.97 2.13 -6.81
N ASP A 50 -7.27 2.66 -5.63
CA ASP A 50 -6.56 3.80 -5.03
C ASP A 50 -6.03 3.47 -3.63
N VAL A 51 -4.86 4.01 -3.30
CA VAL A 51 -4.21 3.85 -1.99
C VAL A 51 -3.93 5.23 -1.39
N VAL A 52 -4.51 5.51 -0.23
CA VAL A 52 -4.35 6.77 0.49
C VAL A 52 -3.68 6.50 1.84
N TRP A 53 -2.65 7.30 2.15
CA TRP A 53 -2.00 7.28 3.46
C TRP A 53 -2.56 8.36 4.37
N LYS A 54 -2.74 8.01 5.65
CA LYS A 54 -3.09 8.96 6.72
C LYS A 54 -2.16 8.82 7.92
N LEU A 55 -1.73 9.96 8.43
CA LEU A 55 -1.00 10.14 9.69
C LEU A 55 -1.95 10.80 10.68
N ASP A 56 -2.26 10.12 11.78
CA ASP A 56 -3.24 10.57 12.79
C ASP A 56 -4.58 11.03 12.17
N GLY A 57 -5.04 10.32 11.13
CA GLY A 57 -6.28 10.62 10.42
C GLY A 57 -6.19 11.70 9.34
N VAL A 58 -5.04 12.36 9.19
CA VAL A 58 -4.81 13.40 8.16
C VAL A 58 -4.11 12.80 6.95
N VAL A 59 -4.64 13.06 5.75
CA VAL A 59 -4.08 12.56 4.49
C VAL A 59 -2.69 13.11 4.25
N THR A 60 -1.74 12.24 3.91
CA THR A 60 -0.39 12.63 3.47
C THR A 60 -0.09 12.06 2.09
N LYS A 61 0.65 12.85 1.31
CA LYS A 61 1.22 12.45 0.02
C LYS A 61 2.74 12.54 0.00
N THR A 62 3.32 13.26 0.95
CA THR A 62 4.77 13.43 1.07
C THR A 62 5.41 12.12 1.49
N GLY A 63 6.48 11.71 0.81
CA GLY A 63 7.18 10.45 1.09
C GLY A 63 6.43 9.20 0.63
N VAL A 64 5.27 9.34 -0.05
CA VAL A 64 4.50 8.21 -0.58
C VAL A 64 5.05 7.78 -1.94
N LEU A 65 5.32 6.48 -2.09
CA LEU A 65 5.61 5.85 -3.37
C LEU A 65 4.72 4.63 -3.55
N THR A 66 4.18 4.44 -4.76
CA THR A 66 3.33 3.27 -5.07
C THR A 66 3.92 2.55 -6.27
N SER A 67 4.10 1.24 -6.14
CA SER A 67 4.64 0.39 -7.19
C SER A 67 3.70 0.32 -8.39
N THR A 68 4.25 -0.12 -9.52
CA THR A 68 3.41 -0.62 -10.61
C THR A 68 2.62 -1.84 -10.14
N LYS A 69 1.47 -2.07 -10.78
CA LYS A 69 0.64 -3.25 -10.53
C LYS A 69 1.23 -4.44 -11.26
N GLN A 70 1.43 -5.55 -10.56
CA GLN A 70 1.88 -6.80 -11.15
C GLN A 70 0.70 -7.76 -11.21
N GLN A 71 0.53 -8.45 -12.35
CA GLN A 71 -0.52 -9.45 -12.50
C GLN A 71 0.08 -10.82 -12.19
N GLU A 72 -0.55 -11.54 -11.26
CA GLU A 72 -0.20 -12.92 -10.94
C GLU A 72 -0.79 -13.84 -12.01
N SER A 73 0.05 -14.65 -12.63
CA SER A 73 -0.34 -15.54 -13.74
C SER A 73 -1.22 -16.70 -13.32
N SER A 74 -1.04 -17.20 -12.10
CA SER A 74 -1.75 -18.39 -11.60
C SER A 74 -3.23 -18.13 -11.39
N ASP A 75 -3.60 -16.89 -11.06
CA ASP A 75 -4.97 -16.56 -10.72
C ASP A 75 -5.50 -15.31 -11.46
N ASN A 76 -4.66 -14.56 -12.19
CA ASN A 76 -4.99 -13.34 -12.92
C ASN A 76 -5.42 -12.15 -12.04
N THR A 77 -5.08 -12.15 -10.76
CA THR A 77 -5.22 -10.97 -9.90
C THR A 77 -4.04 -10.03 -10.01
N TYR A 78 -4.23 -8.82 -9.52
CA TYR A 78 -3.18 -7.84 -9.36
C TYR A 78 -2.70 -7.76 -7.91
N SER A 79 -1.44 -7.36 -7.78
CA SER A 79 -0.82 -6.94 -6.53
C SER A 79 -0.08 -5.62 -6.73
N LEU A 80 0.04 -4.84 -5.66
CA LEU A 80 0.92 -3.68 -5.59
C LEU A 80 1.38 -3.44 -4.15
N SER A 81 2.45 -2.68 -3.99
CA SER A 81 2.85 -2.13 -2.71
C SER A 81 2.85 -0.60 -2.76
N SER A 82 2.51 0.02 -1.64
CA SER A 82 2.73 1.44 -1.41
C SER A 82 3.57 1.61 -0.16
N THR A 83 4.49 2.56 -0.17
CA THR A 83 5.35 2.88 0.96
C THR A 83 5.16 4.33 1.36
N LEU A 84 5.31 4.60 2.65
CA LEU A 84 5.40 5.94 3.22
C LEU A 84 6.74 6.04 3.96
N THR A 85 7.65 6.85 3.43
CA THR A 85 8.97 7.06 4.01
C THR A 85 9.03 8.40 4.74
N LEU A 86 9.52 8.35 5.98
CA LEU A 86 9.66 9.48 6.90
C LEU A 86 11.06 9.46 7.53
N THR A 87 11.47 10.60 8.07
CA THR A 87 12.55 10.61 9.06
C THR A 87 12.06 9.98 10.38
N LYS A 88 12.99 9.51 11.22
CA LYS A 88 12.63 9.01 12.57
C LYS A 88 11.91 10.08 13.40
N ALA A 89 12.29 11.35 13.26
CA ALA A 89 11.67 12.44 14.00
C ALA A 89 10.20 12.62 13.62
N GLU A 90 9.88 12.67 12.32
CA GLU A 90 8.50 12.72 11.82
C GLU A 90 7.72 11.47 12.24
N TYR A 91 8.34 10.28 12.17
CA TYR A 91 7.71 9.06 12.65
C TYR A 91 7.34 9.12 14.14
N ASN A 92 8.19 9.71 14.97
CA ASN A 92 7.90 9.82 16.40
C ASN A 92 6.82 10.86 16.74
N ASN A 93 6.57 11.82 15.84
CA ASN A 93 5.55 12.87 16.01
C ASN A 93 4.12 12.37 15.81
N HIS A 94 3.94 11.19 15.21
CA HIS A 94 2.64 10.60 14.97
C HIS A 94 2.47 9.30 15.77
N ASN A 95 1.21 8.94 16.05
CA ASN A 95 0.91 7.68 16.74
C ASN A 95 0.15 6.70 15.86
N LEU A 96 -0.72 7.16 14.96
CA LEU A 96 -1.55 6.29 14.12
C LEU A 96 -1.14 6.39 12.65
N TYR A 97 -0.81 5.24 12.07
CA TYR A 97 -0.47 5.10 10.66
C TYR A 97 -1.54 4.28 9.97
N SER A 98 -2.13 4.80 8.90
CA SER A 98 -3.21 4.12 8.19
C SER A 98 -2.98 4.13 6.68
N CYS A 99 -3.23 2.99 6.05
CA CYS A 99 -3.37 2.81 4.61
C CYS A 99 -4.85 2.52 4.30
N GLU A 100 -5.46 3.35 3.48
CA GLU A 100 -6.85 3.21 3.03
C GLU A 100 -6.87 2.81 1.56
N VAL A 101 -7.53 1.71 1.28
CA VAL A 101 -7.58 1.10 -0.05
C VAL A 101 -9.01 1.13 -0.57
N THR A 102 -9.22 1.78 -1.71
CA THR A 102 -10.51 1.84 -2.40
C THR A 102 -10.47 0.96 -3.64
N HIS A 103 -11.47 0.09 -3.77
CA HIS A 103 -11.63 -0.84 -4.88
C HIS A 103 -13.12 -1.14 -5.08
N GLU A 104 -13.57 -1.36 -6.32
CA GLU A 104 -15.01 -1.46 -6.65
C GLU A 104 -15.75 -2.60 -5.95
N THR A 105 -15.04 -3.64 -5.52
CA THR A 105 -15.61 -4.76 -4.74
C THR A 105 -15.77 -4.46 -3.26
N VAL A 106 -15.41 -3.25 -2.82
CA VAL A 106 -15.46 -2.83 -1.41
C VAL A 106 -16.41 -1.64 -1.31
N GLN A 107 -17.43 -1.76 -0.45
CA GLN A 107 -18.24 -0.61 -0.07
C GLN A 107 -17.42 0.29 0.87
N GLY A 108 -17.06 1.49 0.42
CA GLY A 108 -16.16 2.38 1.14
C GLY A 108 -14.69 2.05 0.88
N SER A 109 -13.91 1.88 1.94
CA SER A 109 -12.46 1.59 1.83
C SER A 109 -12.03 0.53 2.84
N LEU A 110 -11.07 -0.31 2.45
CA LEU A 110 -10.37 -1.20 3.38
C LEU A 110 -9.29 -0.38 4.08
N VAL A 111 -9.43 -0.22 5.40
CA VAL A 111 -8.46 0.50 6.21
C VAL A 111 -7.61 -0.50 6.98
N LYS A 112 -6.29 -0.37 6.88
CA LYS A 112 -5.33 -1.06 7.73
C LYS A 112 -4.47 -0.05 8.45
N SER A 113 -4.31 -0.25 9.75
CA SER A 113 -3.61 0.68 10.61
C SER A 113 -2.87 -0.03 11.72
N PHE A 114 -1.83 0.62 12.25
CA PHE A 114 -1.22 0.28 13.52
C PHE A 114 -0.95 1.56 14.31
N LYS A 115 -0.87 1.42 15.64
CA LYS A 115 -0.35 2.49 16.48
C LYS A 115 1.12 2.24 16.78
N ARG A 116 1.94 3.28 16.75
CA ARG A 116 3.36 3.20 17.12
C ARG A 116 3.55 2.67 18.54
N SER A 117 2.64 3.02 19.46
CA SER A 117 2.63 2.52 20.84
C SER A 117 2.55 0.99 20.94
N ASP A 118 1.91 0.34 19.97
CA ASP A 118 1.62 -1.10 20.01
C ASP A 118 2.79 -1.92 19.45
N CYS A 119 3.78 -1.25 18.86
CA CYS A 119 4.97 -1.84 18.25
C CYS A 119 6.25 -1.58 19.06
N SER A 120 6.12 -0.95 20.24
CA SER A 120 7.24 -0.75 21.17
C SER A 120 7.41 -2.02 22.03
N PRO A 121 8.65 -2.50 22.26
CA PRO A 121 8.91 -3.59 23.19
C PRO A 121 8.51 -3.24 24.62
#